data_AF-A0A946FDT0-F1
#
_entry.id   AF-A0A946FDT0-F1
#
_cell.length_a   1.000
_cell.length_b   1.000
_cell.length_c   1.000
_cell.angle_alpha   90.00
_cell.angle_beta   90.00
_cell.angle_gamma   90.00
#
_symmetry.space_group_name_H-M   'P 1'
#
loop_
_entity.id
_entity.type
_entity.pdbx_description
1 polymer ?
#
loop_
_entity_poly.entity_id
_entity_poly.type
_entity_poly.pdbx_seq_one_letter_code
_entity_poly.pdbx_strand_id
1 'polypeptide(L)'
;YADFAPLGHSVRVLREEAKGTIAWKVKFRDGREKNFESPIRTTPWGSIKGPAEYEAPSAEAFKSQELAHEPDALNIKSLPALRPDQLKQGVI
;
A
#
# COMPACT_ATOMS: atom_id res chain seq x y z
N TYR A 1 20.66 11.64 17.71
CA TYR A 1 21.11 10.87 18.88
C TYR A 1 22.56 11.22 19.16
N ALA A 2 22.81 12.11 20.11
CA ALA A 2 24.18 12.60 20.38
C ALA A 2 25.00 11.62 21.21
N ASP A 3 24.33 10.70 21.91
CA ASP A 3 24.85 9.62 22.74
C ASP A 3 25.64 8.55 21.97
N PHE A 4 25.39 8.39 20.66
CA PHE A 4 26.13 7.44 19.83
C PHE A 4 26.37 7.88 18.37
N ALA A 5 25.67 8.91 17.85
CA ALA A 5 25.86 9.36 16.47
C ALA A 5 26.82 10.57 16.42
N PRO A 6 27.97 10.47 15.70
CA PRO A 6 28.94 11.56 15.61
C PRO A 6 28.40 12.74 14.80
N LEU A 7 28.83 13.97 15.14
CA LEU A 7 28.38 15.19 14.45
C LEU A 7 28.77 15.23 12.96
N GLY A 8 28.12 16.10 12.19
CA GLY A 8 28.53 16.47 10.82
C GLY A 8 27.86 15.70 9.68
N HIS A 9 27.02 14.71 9.98
CA HIS A 9 26.13 14.08 8.99
C HIS A 9 24.75 14.77 8.99
N SER A 10 24.04 14.73 7.86
CA SER A 10 22.66 15.24 7.78
C SER A 10 21.85 14.58 6.67
N VAL A 11 20.53 14.58 6.84
CA VAL A 11 19.57 14.16 5.81
C VAL A 11 18.59 15.30 5.59
N ARG A 12 18.33 15.64 4.32
CA ARG A 12 17.29 16.59 3.90
C ARG A 12 16.32 15.87 2.98
N VAL A 13 15.05 16.24 3.10
CA VAL A 13 13.94 15.61 2.38
C VAL A 13 13.18 16.69 1.62
N LEU A 14 12.82 16.38 0.39
CA LEU A 14 11.88 17.17 -0.40
C LEU A 14 10.77 16.25 -0.88
N ARG A 15 9.54 16.52 -0.47
CA ARG A 15 8.34 15.81 -0.95
C ARG A 15 7.65 16.68 -1.98
N GLU A 16 7.53 16.17 -3.20
CA GLU A 16 6.92 16.89 -4.32
C GLU A 16 5.63 16.19 -4.74
N GLU A 17 4.52 16.58 -4.09
CA GLU A 17 3.23 15.94 -4.29
C GLU A 17 2.73 16.00 -5.73
N ALA A 18 2.95 17.13 -6.41
CA ALA A 18 2.56 17.34 -7.80
C ALA A 18 3.33 16.44 -8.78
N LYS A 19 4.58 16.09 -8.47
CA LYS A 19 5.39 15.15 -9.27
C LYS A 19 5.17 13.70 -8.86
N GLY A 20 4.56 13.46 -7.71
CA GLY A 20 4.41 12.13 -7.14
C GLY A 20 5.75 11.52 -6.72
N THR A 21 6.74 12.33 -6.31
CA THR A 21 8.07 11.87 -5.90
C THR A 21 8.48 12.37 -4.52
N ILE A 22 9.42 11.65 -3.90
CA ILE A 22 10.16 12.08 -2.72
C ILE A 22 11.66 12.01 -3.00
N ALA A 23 12.36 13.09 -2.73
CA ALA A 23 13.80 13.18 -2.88
C ALA A 23 14.50 13.25 -1.52
N TRP A 24 15.64 12.57 -1.44
CA TRP A 24 16.48 12.49 -0.27
C TRP A 24 17.89 12.94 -0.61
N LYS A 25 18.41 13.92 0.11
CA LYS A 25 19.82 14.29 0.09
C LYS A 25 20.47 13.84 1.40
N VAL A 26 21.39 12.89 1.29
CA VAL A 26 22.17 12.36 2.41
C VAL A 26 23.58 12.91 2.33
N LYS A 27 23.99 13.67 3.35
CA LYS A 27 25.36 14.19 3.51
C LYS A 27 26.07 13.45 4.62
N PHE A 28 27.18 12.82 4.28
CA PHE A 28 28.06 12.09 5.20
C PHE A 28 28.98 13.07 5.94
N ARG A 29 29.53 12.63 7.08
CA ARG A 29 30.47 13.45 7.89
C ARG A 29 31.71 13.87 7.12
N ASP A 30 32.17 13.06 6.18
CA ASP A 30 33.33 13.33 5.31
C ASP A 30 33.00 14.24 4.11
N GLY A 31 31.77 14.75 4.03
CA GLY A 31 31.32 15.64 2.98
C GLY A 31 30.78 14.96 1.72
N ARG A 32 30.88 13.63 1.58
CA ARG A 32 30.24 12.92 0.47
C ARG A 32 28.72 13.12 0.51
N GLU A 33 28.12 13.25 -0.68
CA GLU A 33 26.67 13.36 -0.83
C GLU A 33 26.12 12.19 -1.66
N LYS A 34 24.95 11.69 -1.27
CA LYS A 34 24.13 10.80 -2.08
C LYS A 34 22.74 11.40 -2.22
N ASN A 35 22.24 11.43 -3.45
CA ASN A 35 20.91 11.91 -3.77
C ASN A 35 20.06 10.75 -4.30
N PHE A 36 18.85 10.62 -3.81
CA PHE A 36 17.89 9.61 -4.23
C PHE A 36 16.57 10.29 -4.56
N GLU A 37 15.87 9.77 -5.55
CA GLU A 37 14.50 10.16 -5.87
C GLU A 37 13.69 8.89 -6.07
N SER A 38 12.55 8.81 -5.40
CA SER A 38 11.65 7.66 -5.48
C SER A 38 10.24 8.12 -5.83
N PRO A 39 9.54 7.42 -6.74
CA PRO A 39 8.11 7.64 -6.92
C PRO A 39 7.37 7.22 -5.65
N ILE A 40 6.37 8.00 -5.26
CA ILE A 40 5.52 7.75 -4.08
C ILE A 40 4.04 7.65 -4.44
N ARG A 41 3.64 8.11 -5.64
CA ARG A 41 2.24 8.06 -6.07
C ARG A 41 2.13 8.11 -7.59
N THR A 42 1.20 7.34 -8.14
CA THR A 42 0.91 7.28 -9.59
C THR A 42 -0.40 7.99 -9.96
N THR A 43 -1.20 8.38 -8.98
CA THR A 43 -2.48 9.10 -9.15
C THR A 43 -2.44 10.44 -8.41
N PRO A 44 -3.24 11.45 -8.81
CA PRO A 44 -3.30 12.71 -8.07
C PRO A 44 -3.73 12.52 -6.62
N TRP A 45 -3.30 13.42 -5.74
CA TRP A 45 -3.75 13.45 -4.35
C TRP A 45 -5.26 13.75 -4.29
N GLY A 46 -5.98 13.03 -3.43
CA GLY A 46 -7.43 13.17 -3.30
C GLY A 46 -8.28 12.59 -4.44
N SER A 47 -7.69 11.92 -5.44
CA SER A 47 -8.45 11.41 -6.61
C SER A 47 -8.97 9.98 -6.45
N ILE A 48 -8.82 9.35 -5.29
CA ILE A 48 -9.33 7.99 -5.07
C ILE A 48 -10.83 8.08 -4.83
N LYS A 49 -11.61 7.33 -5.63
CA LYS A 49 -13.06 7.23 -5.45
C LYS A 49 -13.38 6.55 -4.11
N GLY A 50 -14.17 7.21 -3.27
CA GLY A 50 -14.66 6.64 -2.02
C GLY A 50 -15.80 5.65 -2.22
N PRO A 51 -16.18 4.85 -1.19
CA PRO A 51 -17.26 3.87 -1.28
C PRO A 51 -18.62 4.46 -1.70
N ALA A 52 -18.90 5.71 -1.30
CA ALA A 52 -20.14 6.40 -1.63
C ALA A 52 -20.27 6.81 -3.12
N GLU A 53 -19.17 6.73 -3.89
CA GLU A 53 -19.16 7.04 -5.32
C GLU A 53 -19.46 5.79 -6.18
N TYR A 54 -19.67 4.63 -5.57
CA TYR A 54 -20.07 3.40 -6.23
C TYR A 54 -21.55 3.10 -5.98
N GLU A 55 -22.10 2.21 -6.82
CA GLU A 55 -23.46 1.69 -6.62
C GLU A 55 -23.58 0.98 -5.27
N ALA A 56 -24.70 1.21 -4.59
CA ALA A 56 -24.97 0.55 -3.32
C ALA A 56 -25.19 -0.96 -3.53
N PRO A 57 -24.70 -1.81 -2.62
CA PRO A 57 -24.93 -3.25 -2.70
C PRO A 57 -26.42 -3.58 -2.56
N SER A 58 -26.87 -4.64 -3.23
CA SER A 58 -28.22 -5.17 -3.06
C SER A 58 -28.39 -5.91 -1.72
N ALA A 59 -29.63 -6.14 -1.30
CA ALA A 59 -29.93 -6.92 -0.10
C ALA A 59 -29.39 -8.37 -0.18
N GLU A 60 -29.32 -8.93 -1.39
CA GLU A 60 -28.79 -10.26 -1.67
C GLU A 60 -27.26 -10.30 -1.53
N ALA A 61 -26.57 -9.24 -1.95
CA ALA A 61 -25.11 -9.15 -1.84
C ALA A 61 -24.66 -9.26 -0.37
N PHE A 62 -25.40 -8.65 0.56
CA PHE A 62 -25.14 -8.76 2.00
C PHE A 62 -25.28 -10.17 2.58
N LYS A 63 -26.00 -11.07 1.88
CA LYS A 63 -26.14 -12.48 2.30
C LYS A 63 -25.05 -13.37 1.73
N SER A 64 -24.24 -12.86 0.80
CA SER A 64 -23.11 -13.57 0.21
C SER A 64 -21.88 -13.51 1.12
N GLN A 65 -20.79 -14.15 0.70
CA GLN A 65 -19.47 -14.00 1.34
C GLN A 65 -18.57 -13.00 0.61
N GLU A 66 -19.04 -12.41 -0.49
CA GLU A 66 -18.26 -11.48 -1.31
C GLU A 66 -18.14 -10.11 -0.62
N LEU A 67 -16.94 -9.55 -0.65
CA LEU A 67 -16.70 -8.16 -0.30
C LEU A 67 -16.98 -7.22 -1.49
N ALA A 68 -16.92 -5.91 -1.25
CA ALA A 68 -17.08 -4.93 -2.31
C ALA A 68 -16.09 -5.16 -3.45
N HIS A 69 -16.60 -5.17 -4.69
CA HIS A 69 -15.87 -5.44 -5.93
C HIS A 69 -15.35 -6.87 -6.11
N GLU A 70 -15.68 -7.82 -5.23
CA GLU A 70 -15.39 -9.22 -5.47
C GLU A 70 -16.45 -9.87 -6.36
N PRO A 71 -16.08 -10.90 -7.16
CA PRO A 71 -14.74 -11.47 -7.30
C PRO A 71 -13.81 -10.71 -8.27
N ASP A 72 -14.32 -9.70 -8.97
CA ASP A 72 -13.63 -9.01 -10.06
C ASP A 72 -12.29 -8.38 -9.63
N ALA A 73 -12.25 -7.72 -8.47
CA ALA A 73 -11.04 -7.09 -7.93
C ALA A 73 -9.93 -8.10 -7.59
N LEU A 74 -10.31 -9.37 -7.32
CA LEU A 74 -9.37 -10.46 -7.08
C LEU A 74 -8.85 -11.07 -8.40
N ASN A 75 -9.39 -10.68 -9.54
CA ASN A 75 -9.09 -11.26 -10.86
C ASN A 75 -9.31 -12.79 -10.91
N ILE A 76 -10.37 -13.27 -10.27
CA ILE A 76 -10.80 -14.68 -10.30
C ILE A 76 -12.24 -14.80 -10.75
N LYS A 77 -12.66 -16.00 -11.19
CA LYS A 77 -14.03 -16.22 -11.67
C LYS A 77 -15.07 -16.27 -10.56
N SER A 78 -14.70 -16.77 -9.38
CA SER A 78 -15.58 -16.91 -8.21
C SER A 78 -14.73 -17.17 -6.97
N LEU A 79 -15.25 -16.81 -5.79
CA LEU A 79 -14.58 -17.14 -4.52
C LEU A 79 -14.40 -18.67 -4.37
N PRO A 80 -13.20 -19.15 -4.00
CA PRO A 80 -13.00 -20.56 -3.70
C PRO A 80 -13.84 -20.99 -2.49
N ALA A 81 -14.63 -22.05 -2.65
CA ALA A 81 -15.36 -22.66 -1.55
C ALA A 81 -14.56 -23.84 -0.97
N LEU A 82 -14.38 -23.86 0.34
CA LEU A 82 -13.87 -25.04 1.04
C LEU A 82 -14.95 -26.12 1.03
N ARG A 83 -14.62 -27.29 0.50
CA ARG A 83 -15.48 -28.46 0.58
C ARG A 83 -15.05 -29.33 1.77
N PRO A 84 -15.98 -29.95 2.52
CA PRO A 84 -15.63 -30.78 3.67
C PRO A 84 -14.64 -31.90 3.38
N ASP A 85 -14.66 -32.47 2.17
CA ASP A 85 -13.75 -33.54 1.70
C ASP A 85 -12.30 -33.06 1.48
N GLN A 86 -12.06 -31.75 1.43
CA GLN A 86 -10.73 -31.17 1.24
C GLN A 86 -10.00 -30.91 2.57
N LEU A 87 -10.72 -30.99 3.69
CA LEU A 87 -10.15 -30.81 5.01
C LEU A 87 -9.51 -32.13 5.45
N LYS A 88 -8.17 -32.19 5.46
CA LYS A 88 -7.47 -33.28 6.14
C LYS A 88 -7.70 -33.13 7.64
N GLN A 89 -8.60 -33.94 8.18
CA GLN A 89 -8.75 -34.10 9.62
C GLN A 89 -7.37 -34.51 10.17
N GLY A 90 -6.83 -33.72 11.11
CA GLY A 90 -5.49 -33.91 11.62
C GLY A 90 -5.25 -35.35 12.09
N VAL A 91 -4.03 -35.85 11.87
CA VAL A 91 -3.51 -37.04 12.55
C VAL A 91 -3.59 -36.76 14.05
N ILE A 92 -4.48 -37.47 14.75
CA ILE A 92 -4.40 -37.64 16.20
C ILE A 92 -3.35 -38.72 16.47
#